data_AF-A0A0C3EHF9-F1
#
_entry.id   AF-A0A0C3EHF9-F1
#
_cell.length_a   1.000
_cell.length_b   1.000
_cell.length_c   1.000
_cell.angle_alpha   90.00
_cell.angle_beta   90.00
_cell.angle_gamma   90.00
#
_symmetry.space_group_name_H-M   'P 1'
#
loop_
_entity.id
_entity.type
_entity.pdbx_description
1 polymer ?
#
loop_
_entity_poly.entity_id
_entity_poly.type
_entity_poly.pdbx_seq_one_letter_code
_entity_poly.pdbx_strand_id
1 'polypeptide(L)'
;MSSPESLSFENVHKLLSDTNLSASSFVQSVLTTVFQSSLETESESDSSQAILDQLFSPNCEVRRDHLPQSLTELKDDFVARRAGCRTASVKFEQIISTNDDKPEQPAVVAGAFVVTRFMPYLIRAAPAQRLTYVYFSAK
;
A
#
# COMPACT_ATOMS: atom_id res chain seq x y z
N MET A 1 -19.69 -16.63 -3.64
CA MET A 1 -19.01 -15.63 -2.80
C MET A 1 -17.57 -16.10 -2.67
N SER A 2 -16.66 -15.53 -3.44
CA SER A 2 -15.25 -15.92 -3.47
C SER A 2 -14.54 -15.21 -2.31
N SER A 3 -13.96 -15.99 -1.40
CA SER A 3 -13.12 -15.46 -0.32
C SER A 3 -11.89 -14.77 -0.91
N PRO A 4 -11.43 -13.65 -0.36
CA PRO A 4 -10.13 -13.10 -0.74
C PRO A 4 -9.05 -14.06 -0.26
N GLU A 5 -8.32 -14.69 -1.18
CA GLU A 5 -7.12 -15.46 -0.86
C GLU A 5 -6.14 -14.55 -0.12
N SER A 6 -5.82 -14.90 1.12
CA SER A 6 -4.78 -14.27 1.89
C SER A 6 -3.43 -14.52 1.20
N LEU A 7 -2.85 -13.45 0.64
CA LEU A 7 -1.52 -13.50 0.02
C LEU A 7 -0.47 -13.72 1.11
N SER A 8 0.14 -14.90 1.13
CA SER A 8 1.27 -15.23 2.01
C SER A 8 2.54 -14.47 1.62
N PHE A 9 3.46 -14.28 2.58
CA PHE A 9 4.75 -13.58 2.37
C PHE A 9 5.59 -14.15 1.22
N GLU A 10 5.53 -15.45 0.96
CA GLU A 10 6.22 -16.08 -0.17
C GLU A 10 5.72 -15.54 -1.53
N ASN A 11 4.45 -15.18 -1.62
CA ASN A 11 3.88 -14.59 -2.84
C ASN A 11 4.37 -13.16 -3.06
N VAL A 12 4.75 -12.42 -2.02
CA VAL A 12 5.30 -11.05 -2.15
C VAL A 12 6.69 -11.09 -2.76
N HIS A 13 7.56 -12.00 -2.30
CA HIS A 13 8.87 -12.23 -2.90
C HIS A 13 8.76 -12.70 -4.35
N LYS A 14 7.74 -13.52 -4.65
CA LYS A 14 7.45 -13.97 -6.02
C LYS A 14 6.97 -12.83 -6.92
N LEU A 15 6.09 -11.97 -6.42
CA LEU A 15 5.63 -10.74 -7.09
C LEU A 15 6.76 -9.73 -7.36
N LEU A 16 7.74 -9.63 -6.45
CA LEU A 16 8.95 -8.83 -6.63
C LEU A 16 9.90 -9.44 -7.68
N SER A 17 9.81 -10.75 -7.94
CA SER A 17 10.65 -11.47 -8.90
C SER A 17 10.02 -11.67 -10.29
N ASP A 18 8.71 -11.47 -10.43
CA ASP A 18 8.01 -11.62 -11.70
C ASP A 18 8.21 -10.37 -12.59
N THR A 19 9.22 -10.44 -13.45
CA THR A 19 9.65 -9.40 -14.40
C THR A 19 8.69 -9.13 -15.58
N ASN A 20 7.52 -9.77 -15.61
CA ASN A 20 6.53 -9.66 -16.70
C ASN A 20 5.27 -8.87 -16.33
N LEU A 21 5.20 -8.27 -15.14
CA LEU A 21 4.09 -7.42 -14.73
C LEU A 21 4.28 -5.98 -15.24
N SER A 22 3.22 -5.36 -15.78
CA SER A 22 3.20 -3.91 -16.03
C SER A 22 3.57 -3.17 -14.74
N ALA A 23 4.32 -2.07 -14.87
CA ALA A 23 4.74 -1.25 -13.73
C ALA A 23 3.52 -0.82 -12.89
N SER A 24 2.40 -0.53 -13.54
CA SER A 24 1.14 -0.19 -12.87
C SER A 24 0.58 -1.33 -12.02
N SER A 25 0.61 -2.57 -12.52
CA SER A 25 0.12 -3.76 -11.82
C SER A 25 1.04 -4.13 -10.66
N PHE A 26 2.36 -3.99 -10.86
CA PHE A 26 3.35 -4.16 -9.80
C PHE A 26 3.09 -3.20 -8.63
N VAL A 27 3.01 -1.90 -8.91
CA VAL A 27 2.78 -0.87 -7.89
C VAL A 27 1.45 -1.10 -7.16
N GLN A 28 0.38 -1.43 -7.89
CA GLN A 28 -0.92 -1.74 -7.30
C GLN A 28 -0.85 -2.93 -6.35
N SER A 29 -0.15 -4.00 -6.75
CA SER A 29 -0.01 -5.19 -5.92
C SER A 29 0.77 -4.88 -4.65
N VAL A 30 1.91 -4.19 -4.76
CA VAL A 30 2.75 -3.87 -3.60
C VAL A 30 2.01 -2.97 -2.62
N LEU A 31 1.36 -1.91 -3.10
CA LEU A 31 0.55 -1.03 -2.25
C LEU A 31 -0.62 -1.79 -1.63
N THR A 32 -1.31 -2.65 -2.38
CA THR A 32 -2.38 -3.48 -1.82
C THR A 32 -1.87 -4.32 -0.66
N THR A 33 -0.74 -5.01 -0.84
CA THR A 33 -0.11 -5.83 0.20
C THR A 33 0.22 -5.00 1.45
N VAL A 34 0.88 -3.84 1.28
CA VAL A 34 1.26 -2.97 2.42
C VAL A 34 0.05 -2.49 3.21
N PHE A 35 -1.03 -2.11 2.52
CA PHE A 35 -2.19 -1.51 3.15
C PHE A 35 -3.25 -2.52 3.61
N GLN A 36 -3.31 -3.72 3.03
CA GLN A 36 -4.28 -4.77 3.37
C GLN A 36 -3.70 -5.92 4.22
N SER A 37 -2.38 -6.04 4.35
CA SER A 37 -1.75 -7.04 5.23
C SER A 37 -2.39 -6.99 6.63
N SER A 38 -3.04 -8.09 6.99
CA SER A 38 -3.96 -8.22 8.13
C SER A 38 -3.21 -8.24 9.46
N LEU A 39 -3.92 -7.98 10.56
CA LEU A 39 -3.43 -7.89 11.94
C LEU A 39 -3.21 -9.25 12.63
N GLU A 40 -3.08 -10.35 11.88
CA GLU A 40 -3.30 -11.67 12.50
C GLU A 40 -2.11 -12.25 13.26
N THR A 41 -0.91 -11.66 13.19
CA THR A 41 0.21 -12.15 14.02
C THR A 41 1.19 -11.05 14.39
N GLU A 42 1.49 -10.89 15.69
CA GLU A 42 2.49 -9.95 16.22
C GLU A 42 3.89 -10.13 15.58
N SER A 43 4.16 -11.31 15.03
CA SER A 43 5.35 -11.65 14.24
C SER A 43 5.41 -11.02 12.83
N GLU A 44 4.33 -10.38 12.35
CA GLU A 44 4.30 -9.71 11.04
C GLU A 44 4.60 -8.19 11.10
N SER A 45 4.86 -7.65 12.29
CA SER A 45 5.22 -6.24 12.44
C SER A 45 6.58 -5.93 11.81
N ASP A 46 7.57 -6.81 12.04
CA ASP A 46 8.91 -6.74 11.44
C ASP A 46 8.87 -6.89 9.91
N SER A 47 8.01 -7.78 9.42
CA SER A 47 7.90 -8.06 7.99
C SER A 47 7.16 -6.94 7.23
N SER A 48 6.23 -6.25 7.89
CA SER A 48 5.59 -5.04 7.35
C SER A 48 6.58 -3.87 7.25
N GLN A 49 7.43 -3.68 8.26
CA GLN A 49 8.51 -2.68 8.22
C GLN A 49 9.52 -3.00 7.10
N ALA A 50 9.91 -4.26 6.95
CA ALA A 50 10.81 -4.68 5.87
C ALA A 50 10.23 -4.41 4.46
N ILE A 51 8.93 -4.62 4.26
CA ILE A 51 8.27 -4.28 2.98
C ILE A 51 8.25 -2.75 2.77
N LEU A 52 7.99 -1.97 3.82
CA LEU A 52 8.02 -0.51 3.75
C LEU A 52 9.43 0.01 3.41
N ASP A 53 10.47 -0.60 3.98
CA ASP A 53 11.86 -0.29 3.69
C ASP A 53 12.24 -0.59 2.24
N GLN A 54 11.67 -1.65 1.65
CA GLN A 54 11.88 -1.98 0.23
C GLN A 54 11.06 -1.09 -0.72
N LEU A 55 9.89 -0.61 -0.30
CA LEU A 55 8.99 0.18 -1.13
C LEU A 55 9.50 1.62 -1.33
N PHE A 56 10.05 2.23 -0.29
CA PHE A 56 10.47 3.63 -0.33
C PHE A 56 11.95 3.77 -0.63
N SER A 57 12.28 4.54 -1.67
CA SER A 57 13.65 4.99 -1.89
C SER A 57 14.17 5.76 -0.67
N PRO A 58 15.46 5.63 -0.29
CA PRO A 58 16.06 6.43 0.78
C PRO A 58 15.91 7.94 0.59
N ASN A 59 15.76 8.38 -0.67
CA ASN A 59 15.60 9.79 -1.04
C ASN A 59 14.16 10.15 -1.43
N CYS A 60 13.16 9.37 -1.02
CA CYS A 60 11.78 9.66 -1.36
C CYS A 60 11.30 10.97 -0.73
N GLU A 61 10.57 11.78 -1.49
CA GLU A 61 9.89 12.95 -0.96
C GLU A 61 8.50 12.57 -0.47
N VAL A 62 8.23 12.82 0.81
CA VAL A 62 6.93 12.59 1.43
C VAL A 62 6.31 13.94 1.80
N ARG A 63 5.06 14.15 1.40
CA ARG A 63 4.28 15.33 1.75
C ARG A 63 2.90 14.95 2.26
N ARG A 64 2.44 15.64 3.31
CA ARG A 64 1.08 15.54 3.86
C ARG A 64 0.50 16.94 3.90
N ASP A 65 -0.65 17.13 3.27
CA ASP A 65 -1.30 18.45 3.18
C ASP A 65 -0.33 19.56 2.74
N HIS A 66 0.51 19.24 1.73
CA HIS A 66 1.58 20.09 1.19
C HIS A 66 2.79 20.37 2.10
N LEU A 67 2.78 19.87 3.34
CA LEU A 67 3.91 19.99 4.25
C LEU A 67 4.89 18.81 4.08
N PRO A 68 6.21 19.06 3.97
CA PRO A 68 7.21 18.01 3.99
C PRO A 68 7.12 17.18 5.27
N GLN A 69 7.28 15.87 5.13
CA GLN A 69 7.28 14.92 6.24
C GLN A 69 8.45 13.95 6.06
N SER A 70 9.03 13.46 7.16
CA SER A 70 10.06 12.42 7.08
C SER A 70 9.45 11.06 6.75
N LEU A 71 10.25 10.19 6.12
CA LEU A 71 9.84 8.81 5.85
C LEU A 71 9.58 8.04 7.16
N THR A 72 10.33 8.31 8.22
CA THR A 72 10.12 7.66 9.53
C THR A 72 8.77 8.04 10.14
N GLU A 73 8.43 9.33 10.17
CA GLU A 73 7.12 9.78 10.67
C GLU A 73 5.97 9.23 9.83
N LEU A 74 6.19 9.05 8.53
CA LEU A 74 5.22 8.40 7.65
C LEU A 74 5.00 6.96 8.11
N LYS A 75 6.07 6.17 8.27
CA LYS A 75 6.03 4.77 8.72
C LYS A 75 5.38 4.62 10.09
N ASP A 76 5.72 5.48 11.04
CA ASP A 76 5.11 5.47 12.37
C ASP A 76 3.61 5.73 12.30
N ASP A 77 3.18 6.69 11.48
CA ASP A 77 1.77 6.97 11.25
C ASP A 77 1.06 5.83 10.52
N PHE A 78 1.74 5.09 9.63
CA PHE A 78 1.21 3.86 9.03
C PHE A 78 0.90 2.81 10.08
N VAL A 79 1.86 2.55 10.98
CA VAL A 79 1.71 1.59 12.09
C VAL A 79 0.61 2.06 13.04
N ALA A 80 0.60 3.34 13.42
CA ALA A 80 -0.41 3.91 14.31
C ALA A 80 -1.82 3.87 13.70
N ARG A 81 -1.97 4.09 12.38
CA ARG A 81 -3.26 3.99 11.68
C ARG A 81 -3.73 2.56 11.49
N ARG A 82 -2.82 1.60 11.50
CA ARG A 82 -3.13 0.16 11.51
C ARG A 82 -3.61 -0.27 12.89
N ALA A 83 -3.05 0.29 13.96
CA ALA A 83 -3.50 0.03 15.33
C ALA A 83 -4.99 0.40 15.49
N GLY A 84 -5.80 -0.56 15.93
CA GLY A 84 -7.24 -0.40 16.13
C GLY A 84 -8.11 -0.54 14.88
N CYS A 85 -7.51 -0.82 13.71
CA CYS A 85 -8.23 -1.27 12.53
C CYS A 85 -8.53 -2.77 12.65
N ARG A 86 -9.58 -3.28 12.00
CA ARG A 86 -9.85 -4.73 11.89
C ARG A 86 -9.49 -5.25 10.50
N THR A 87 -9.89 -4.52 9.47
CA THR A 87 -9.60 -4.83 8.07
C THR A 87 -9.38 -3.55 7.27
N ALA A 88 -8.63 -3.63 6.19
CA ALA A 88 -8.41 -2.52 5.27
C ALA A 88 -8.69 -2.96 3.84
N SER A 89 -9.22 -2.05 3.03
CA SER A 89 -9.38 -2.23 1.58
C SER A 89 -8.75 -1.06 0.84
N VAL A 90 -8.13 -1.36 -0.29
CA VAL A 90 -7.49 -0.38 -1.17
C VAL A 90 -8.25 -0.32 -2.48
N LYS A 91 -8.62 0.89 -2.91
CA LYS A 91 -9.25 1.14 -4.20
C LYS A 91 -8.40 2.14 -4.97
N PHE A 92 -7.93 1.74 -6.15
CA PHE A 92 -7.14 2.61 -7.02
C PHE A 92 -8.04 3.45 -7.92
N GLU A 93 -7.62 4.69 -8.17
CA GLU A 93 -8.30 5.64 -9.03
C GLU A 93 -7.24 6.39 -9.87
N GLN A 94 -7.51 6.55 -11.17
CA GLN A 94 -6.67 7.38 -12.06
C GLN A 94 -5.19 6.95 -12.11
N ILE A 95 -4.91 5.67 -12.36
CA ILE A 95 -3.53 5.20 -12.56
C ILE A 95 -3.10 5.48 -14.00
N ILE A 96 -1.94 6.11 -14.12
CA ILE A 96 -1.26 6.43 -15.38
C ILE A 96 0.15 5.86 -15.28
N SER A 97 0.54 5.07 -16.27
CA SER A 97 1.89 4.51 -16.40
C SER A 97 2.50 4.97 -17.72
N THR A 98 3.79 5.28 -17.71
CA THR A 98 4.56 5.51 -18.93
C THR A 98 5.42 4.29 -19.23
N ASN A 99 5.62 4.02 -20.52
CA ASN A 99 6.56 2.99 -20.99
C ASN A 99 6.23 1.54 -20.57
N ASP A 100 4.96 1.21 -20.28
CA ASP A 100 4.53 -0.17 -19.99
C ASP A 100 4.93 -1.16 -21.11
N ASP A 101 4.97 -0.71 -22.36
CA ASP A 101 5.31 -1.53 -23.53
C ASP A 101 6.83 -1.64 -23.80
N LYS A 102 7.67 -0.93 -23.03
CA LYS A 102 9.12 -0.81 -23.29
C LYS A 102 9.93 -1.10 -22.02
N PRO A 103 10.30 -2.37 -21.78
CA PRO A 103 10.99 -2.78 -20.54
C PRO A 103 12.39 -2.18 -20.37
N GLU A 104 13.00 -1.64 -21.43
CA GLU A 104 14.33 -1.01 -21.38
C GLU A 104 14.30 0.47 -20.99
N GLN A 105 13.12 1.10 -20.90
CA GLN A 105 12.98 2.51 -20.56
C GLN A 105 12.43 2.68 -19.14
N PRO A 106 12.90 3.69 -18.38
CA PRO A 106 12.35 3.96 -17.06
C PRO A 106 10.86 4.29 -17.17
N ALA A 107 10.04 3.54 -16.43
CA ALA A 107 8.59 3.72 -16.35
C ALA A 107 8.25 4.63 -15.18
N VAL A 108 7.30 5.54 -15.37
CA VAL A 108 6.77 6.39 -14.30
C VAL A 108 5.32 6.01 -14.09
N VAL A 109 4.96 5.65 -12.86
CA VAL A 109 3.59 5.33 -12.46
C VAL A 109 3.09 6.41 -11.52
N ALA A 110 2.04 7.11 -11.90
CA ALA A 110 1.38 8.09 -11.06
C ALA A 110 -0.10 7.77 -10.94
N GLY A 111 -0.70 8.13 -9.80
CA GLY A 111 -2.14 7.96 -9.62
C GLY A 111 -2.60 8.24 -8.21
N ALA A 112 -3.84 7.85 -7.96
CA ALA A 112 -4.46 7.98 -6.65
C ALA A 112 -4.97 6.62 -6.16
N PHE A 113 -5.06 6.48 -4.85
CA PHE A 113 -5.81 5.39 -4.24
C PHE A 113 -6.42 5.81 -2.91
N VAL A 114 -7.51 5.13 -2.56
CA VAL A 114 -8.24 5.31 -1.32
C VAL A 114 -8.08 4.07 -0.47
N VAL A 115 -7.58 4.27 0.75
CA VAL A 115 -7.49 3.22 1.77
C VAL A 115 -8.67 3.39 2.71
N THR A 116 -9.54 2.39 2.75
CA THR A 116 -10.67 2.34 3.68
C THR A 116 -10.34 1.35 4.79
N ARG A 117 -10.21 1.85 6.01
CA ARG A 117 -9.98 1.05 7.22
C ARG A 117 -11.28 0.89 7.99
N PHE A 118 -11.65 -0.34 8.29
CA PHE A 118 -12.84 -0.69 9.06
C PHE A 118 -12.44 -0.92 10.51
N MET A 119 -12.99 -0.11 11.41
CA MET A 119 -12.75 -0.20 12.84
C MET A 119 -13.71 -1.22 13.50
N PRO A 120 -13.37 -1.77 14.68
CA PRO A 120 -14.21 -2.76 15.35
C PRO A 120 -15.52 -2.16 15.90
N TYR A 121 -15.60 -0.84 16.05
CA TYR A 121 -16.78 -0.15 16.58
C TYR A 121 -17.81 0.11 15.48
N LEU A 122 -19.09 0.01 15.84
CA LEU A 122 -20.19 0.37 14.97
C LEU A 122 -20.62 1.81 15.22
N ILE A 123 -20.88 2.56 14.15
CA ILE A 123 -21.61 3.82 14.21
C ILE A 123 -23.00 3.52 13.65
N ARG A 124 -23.99 3.50 14.53
CA ARG A 124 -25.35 2.99 14.25
C ARG A 124 -25.30 1.50 13.85
N ALA A 125 -25.53 1.17 12.58
CA ALA A 125 -25.63 -0.19 12.05
C ALA A 125 -24.50 -0.57 11.08
N ALA A 126 -23.50 0.29 10.89
CA ALA A 126 -22.36 0.04 10.02
C ALA A 126 -21.03 0.19 10.80
N PRO A 127 -19.97 -0.55 10.43
CA PRO A 127 -18.64 -0.33 10.98
C PRO A 127 -18.18 1.11 10.78
N ALA A 128 -17.53 1.68 11.79
CA ALA A 128 -16.84 2.95 11.63
C ALA A 128 -15.72 2.79 10.61
N GLN A 129 -15.62 3.74 9.68
CA GLN A 129 -14.66 3.72 8.60
C GLN A 129 -13.73 4.94 8.68
N ARG A 130 -12.46 4.71 8.39
CA ARG A 130 -11.47 5.77 8.18
C ARG A 130 -10.96 5.70 6.74
N LEU A 131 -11.19 6.77 5.99
CA LEU A 131 -10.72 6.91 4.62
C LEU A 131 -9.39 7.67 4.61
N THR A 132 -8.43 7.20 3.82
CA THR A 132 -7.17 7.90 3.55
C THR A 132 -7.00 8.00 2.04
N TYR A 133 -6.95 9.22 1.53
CA TYR A 133 -6.67 9.50 0.14
C TYR A 133 -5.17 9.66 -0.03
N VAL A 134 -4.60 8.95 -1.00
CA VAL A 134 -3.17 8.98 -1.29
C VAL A 134 -2.99 9.27 -2.77
N TYR A 135 -2.16 10.27 -3.06
CA TYR A 135 -1.67 10.56 -4.40
C TYR A 135 -0.19 10.17 -4.44
N PHE A 136 0.22 9.46 -5.47
CA PHE A 136 1.58 8.98 -5.59
C PHE A 136 2.13 9.19 -7.00
N SER A 137 3.45 9.27 -7.07
CA SER A 137 4.22 9.21 -8.31
C SER A 137 5.49 8.40 -8.00
N ALA A 138 5.68 7.32 -8.73
CA ALA A 138 6.82 6.43 -8.64
C ALA A 138 7.56 6.43 -9.98
N LYS A 139 8.88 6.35 -9.94
CA LYS A 139 9.78 6.28 -11.10
C LYS A 139 10.75 5.12 -10.91
#